data_AF-A0A498G457-F1
#
_entry.id   AF-A0A498G457-F1
#
_cell.length_a   1.000
_cell.length_b   1.000
_cell.length_c   1.000
_cell.angle_alpha   90.00
_cell.angle_beta   90.00
_cell.angle_gamma   90.00
#
_symmetry.space_group_name_H-M   'P 1'
#
loop_
_entity.id
_entity.type
_entity.pdbx_description
1 polymer ?
#
loop_
_entity_poly.entity_id
_entity_poly.type
_entity_poly.pdbx_seq_one_letter_code
_entity_poly.pdbx_strand_id
1 'polypeptide(L)' 'MVLTEATGVLCVLVGAYALARPLSIRNYPTAEQWESDADNAKQEQRAYAAMTAFFAILGGIALIVLGLLGFGP' A
#
# COMPACT_ATOMS: atom_id res chain seq x y z
N MET A 1 -21.50 -1.09 9.67
CA MET A 1 -20.49 -1.89 10.41
C MET A 1 -19.66 -2.83 9.52
N VAL A 2 -20.21 -3.92 8.97
CA VAL A 2 -19.44 -4.95 8.22
C VAL A 2 -18.67 -4.41 7.00
N LEU A 3 -19.23 -3.42 6.30
CA LEU A 3 -18.59 -2.82 5.12
C LEU A 3 -17.30 -2.06 5.48
N THR A 4 -17.27 -1.37 6.62
CA THR A 4 -16.11 -0.60 7.10
C THR A 4 -14.96 -1.53 7.47
N GLU A 5 -15.27 -2.63 8.15
CA GLU A 5 -14.32 -3.66 8.53
C GLU A 5 -13.77 -4.38 7.29
N ALA A 6 -14.65 -4.76 6.35
CA ALA A 6 -14.25 -5.38 5.10
C ALA A 6 -13.34 -4.47 4.27
N THR A 7 -13.65 -3.17 4.19
CA THR A 7 -12.79 -2.19 3.53
C THR A 7 -11.44 -2.08 4.22
N GLY A 8 -11.42 -2.06 5.56
CA GLY A 8 -10.19 -2.03 6.32
C GLY A 8 -9.31 -3.26 6.11
N VAL A 9 -9.90 -4.46 6.07
CA VAL A 9 -9.20 -5.71 5.75
C VAL A 9 -8.63 -5.66 4.32
N LEU A 10 -9.40 -5.18 3.34
CA LEU A 10 -8.92 -5.02 1.97
C LEU A 10 -7.73 -4.05 1.89
N CYS A 11 -7.77 -2.92 2.62
CA CYS A 11 -6.65 -1.98 2.69
C CYS A 11 -5.38 -2.62 3.27
N VAL A 12 -5.51 -3.43 4.34
CA VAL A 12 -4.38 -4.18 4.91
C VAL A 12 -3.82 -5.19 3.90
N LEU A 13 -4.69 -5.94 3.21
CA LEU A 13 -4.26 -6.92 2.21
C LEU A 13 -3.55 -6.25 1.02
N VAL A 14 -4.07 -5.13 0.53
CA VAL A 14 -3.45 -4.37 -0.57
C VAL A 14 -2.09 -3.82 -0.14
N GLY A 15 -1.96 -3.26 1.06
CA GLY A 15 -0.67 -2.80 1.58
C GLY A 15 0.34 -3.95 1.78
N ALA A 16 -0.10 -5.09 2.31
CA ALA A 16 0.75 -6.27 2.45
C ALA A 16 1.23 -6.80 1.10
N TYR A 17 0.36 -6.81 0.08
CA TYR A 17 0.72 -7.18 -1.29
C TYR A 17 1.76 -6.22 -1.88
N ALA A 18 1.60 -4.91 -1.67
CA ALA A 18 2.57 -3.91 -2.12
C ALA A 18 3.95 -4.08 -1.47
N LEU A 19 4.03 -4.52 -0.20
CA LEU A 19 5.31 -4.88 0.46
C LEU A 19 5.91 -6.19 -0.07
N ALA A 20 5.07 -7.18 -0.36
CA ALA A 20 5.53 -8.48 -0.85
C ALA A 20 6.02 -8.39 -2.31
N ARG A 21 5.43 -7.50 -3.11
CA ARG A 21 5.74 -7.34 -4.54
C ARG A 21 5.89 -5.87 -4.96
N PRO A 22 6.85 -5.13 -4.38
CA PRO A 22 7.01 -3.70 -4.64
C PRO A 22 7.36 -3.42 -6.10
N LEU A 23 8.10 -4.32 -6.73
CA LEU A 23 8.51 -4.23 -8.14
C LEU A 23 7.38 -4.58 -9.13
N SER A 24 6.27 -5.15 -8.67
CA SER A 24 5.11 -5.45 -9.54
C SER A 24 4.27 -4.20 -9.82
N ILE A 25 4.42 -3.15 -9.01
CA ILE A 25 3.68 -1.89 -9.12
C ILE A 25 4.65 -0.86 -9.73
N ARG A 26 5.01 -1.03 -11.00
CA ARG A 26 5.91 -0.10 -11.73
C ARG A 26 5.17 1.17 -12.15
N ASN A 27 4.75 1.96 -11.16
CA ASN A 27 4.01 3.19 -11.41
C ASN A 27 4.80 4.47 -11.11
N TYR A 28 5.98 4.38 -10.48
CA TYR A 28 6.70 5.57 -9.99
C TYR A 28 7.90 5.99 -10.87
N PRO A 29 8.94 5.16 -11.11
CA PRO A 29 10.07 5.59 -11.93
C PRO A 29 9.72 5.55 -13.41
N THR A 30 10.15 6.57 -14.17
CA THR A 30 9.91 6.64 -15.63
C THR A 30 10.75 5.62 -16.38
N ALA A 31 10.35 5.27 -17.62
CA ALA A 31 11.13 4.36 -18.46
C ALA A 31 12.59 4.80 -18.62
N GLU A 32 12.83 6.11 -18.75
CA GLU A 32 14.16 6.71 -18.87
C GLU A 32 15.01 6.55 -17.60
N GLN A 33 14.41 6.62 -16.40
CA GLN A 33 15.10 6.34 -15.14
C GLN A 33 15.48 4.85 -15.01
N TRP A 34 14.63 3.94 -15.51
CA TRP A 34 14.96 2.50 -15.55
C TRP A 34 16.11 2.17 -16.49
N GLU A 35 16.26 2.92 -17.58
CA GLU A 35 17.33 2.74 -18.56
C GLU A 35 18.65 3.38 -18.12
N SER A 36 18.59 4.55 -17.49
CA SER A 36 19.79 5.28 -17.03
C SER A 36 20.37 4.76 -15.74
N ASP A 37 19.53 4.44 -14.74
CA ASP A 37 19.96 3.94 -13.44
C ASP A 37 18.91 2.98 -12.85
N ALA A 38 18.99 1.72 -13.31
CA ALA A 38 18.07 0.67 -12.91
C ALA A 38 18.14 0.34 -11.41
N ASP A 39 19.26 0.60 -10.73
CA ASP A 39 19.40 0.26 -9.31
C ASP A 39 18.82 1.35 -8.42
N ASN A 40 19.02 2.62 -8.76
CA ASN A 40 18.34 3.72 -8.10
C ASN A 40 16.81 3.64 -8.34
N ALA A 41 16.37 3.35 -9.57
CA ALA A 41 14.94 3.19 -9.88
C ALA A 41 14.27 2.06 -9.07
N LYS A 42 14.97 0.93 -8.84
CA LYS A 42 14.48 -0.14 -7.94
C LYS A 42 14.39 0.35 -6.49
N GLN A 43 15.38 1.10 -6.02
CA GLN A 43 15.42 1.57 -4.64
C GLN A 43 14.29 2.58 -4.38
N GLU A 44 14.10 3.55 -5.27
CA GLU A 44 12.98 4.49 -5.22
C GLU A 44 11.64 3.75 -5.27
N GLN A 45 11.46 2.82 -6.22
CA GLN A 45 10.21 2.05 -6.31
C GLN A 45 9.91 1.27 -5.02
N ARG A 46 10.92 0.67 -4.39
CA ARG A 46 10.77 -0.02 -3.10
C ARG A 46 10.42 0.94 -1.97
N ALA A 47 11.04 2.12 -1.93
CA ALA A 47 10.75 3.13 -0.92
C ALA A 47 9.31 3.65 -1.03
N TYR A 48 8.86 3.98 -2.24
CA TYR A 48 7.48 4.40 -2.49
C TYR A 48 6.48 3.27 -2.20
N ALA A 49 6.74 2.05 -2.65
CA ALA A 49 5.88 0.91 -2.35
C ALA A 49 5.78 0.65 -0.85
N ALA A 50 6.88 0.77 -0.10
CA ALA A 50 6.89 0.63 1.35
C ALA A 50 6.09 1.75 2.04
N MET A 51 6.24 2.99 1.59
CA MET A 51 5.49 4.13 2.11
C MET A 51 3.98 3.98 1.86
N THR A 52 3.58 3.67 0.62
CA THR A 52 2.18 3.43 0.26
C THR A 52 1.59 2.26 1.05
N ALA A 53 2.34 1.16 1.19
CA ALA A 53 1.90 0.03 1.97
C ALA A 53 1.71 0.36 3.44
N PHE A 54 2.61 1.14 4.03
CA PHE A 54 2.50 1.58 5.42
C PHE A 54 1.20 2.34 5.65
N PHE A 55 0.90 3.34 4.81
CA PHE A 55 -0.34 4.10 4.94
C PHE A 55 -1.60 3.26 4.66
N ALA A 56 -1.56 2.35 3.69
CA ALA A 56 -2.67 1.46 3.39
C ALA A 56 -2.97 0.50 4.56
N ILE A 57 -1.92 -0.09 5.17
CA ILE A 57 -2.08 -0.96 6.34
C ILE A 57 -2.60 -0.16 7.53
N LEU A 58 -2.00 0.99 7.82
CA LEU A 58 -2.39 1.81 8.98
C LEU A 58 -3.83 2.34 8.84
N GLY A 59 -4.20 2.81 7.66
CA GLY A 59 -5.58 3.21 7.35
C GLY A 59 -6.55 2.04 7.42
N GLY A 60 -6.14 0.86 6.93
CA GLY A 60 -6.94 -0.35 7.02
C GLY A 60 -7.19 -0.80 8.46
N ILE A 61 -6.16 -0.78 9.32
CA ILE A 61 -6.28 -1.04 10.75
C ILE A 61 -7.22 -0.02 11.40
N ALA A 62 -7.07 1.27 11.11
CA ALA A 62 -7.93 2.31 11.64
C ALA A 62 -9.41 2.09 11.27
N LEU A 63 -9.69 1.69 10.02
CA LEU A 63 -11.05 1.37 9.57
C LEU A 63 -11.62 0.13 10.27
N ILE A 64 -10.82 -0.91 10.48
CA ILE A 64 -11.24 -2.09 11.26
C ILE A 64 -11.60 -1.67 12.68
N VAL A 65 -10.75 -0.88 13.34
CA VAL A 65 -11.01 -0.38 14.71
C VAL A 65 -12.27 0.47 14.77
N LEU A 66 -12.46 1.39 13.81
CA LEU A 66 -13.67 2.21 13.72
C LEU A 66 -14.94 1.37 13.52
N GLY A 67 -14.86 0.34 12.67
CA GLY A 67 -15.94 -0.62 12.46
C GLY A 67 -16.32 -1.34 13.75
N LEU A 68 -15.32 -1.89 14.46
CA LEU A 68 -15.51 -2.60 15.74
C LEU A 68 -16.09 -1.70 16.84
N LEU A 69 -15.73 -0.41 16.85
CA LEU A 69 -16.27 0.58 17.79
C LEU A 69 -17.66 1.09 17.39
N GLY A 70 -18.20 0.68 16.25
CA GLY A 70 -19.53 1.07 15.77
C GLY A 70 -19.61 2.44 15.11
N PHE A 71 -18.47 3.04 14.75
CA PHE A 71 -18.38 4.34 14.09
C PHE A 71 -18.36 4.24 12.55
N GLY A 72 -18.91 3.17 11.98
CA GLY A 72 -19.06 3.01 10.53
C GLY A 72 -20.51 3.28 10.08
N PRO A 73 -20.73 3.64 8.80
CA PRO A 73 -22.07 3.64 8.22
C PRO A 73 -22.75 2.26 8.34
#